data_AF-A0A060CFV4-F1
#
_entry.id   AF-A0A060CFV4-F1
#
_cell.length_a   1.000
_cell.length_b   1.000
_cell.length_c   1.000
_cell.angle_alpha   90.00
_cell.angle_beta   90.00
_cell.angle_gamma   90.00
#
_symmetry.space_group_name_H-M   'P 1'
#
loop_
_entity.id
_entity.type
_entity.pdbx_description
1 polymer ?
#
loop_
_entity_poly.entity_id
_entity_poly.type
_entity_poly.pdbx_seq_one_letter_code
_entity_poly.pdbx_strand_id
1 'polypeptide(L)'
;RLDAAPTGPVSIAMGCGADCGASVPVTPALAAAPVGEWRTLAIPLRCFARTGAEMGRIETPLAITSEGPLRLALSDVRIASANVPQDRCGTP
;
A
#
# COMPACT_ATOMS: atom_id res chain seq x y z
N ARG A 1 6.21 -2.45 -10.44
CA ARG A 1 7.58 -3.01 -10.53
C ARG A 1 8.51 -2.17 -9.67
N LEU A 2 9.44 -2.78 -8.93
CA LEU A 2 10.52 -2.04 -8.28
C LEU A 2 11.71 -1.92 -9.23
N ASP A 3 12.27 -0.72 -9.37
CA ASP A 3 13.48 -0.49 -10.16
C ASP A 3 14.75 -0.52 -9.28
N ALA A 4 14.59 -0.51 -7.96
CA ALA A 4 15.58 -0.88 -6.95
C ALA A 4 14.89 -1.25 -5.63
N ALA A 5 15.60 -1.96 -4.76
CA ALA A 5 15.13 -2.24 -3.42
C ALA A 5 14.94 -0.92 -2.62
N PRO A 6 13.85 -0.79 -1.82
CA PRO A 6 13.66 0.37 -0.97
C PRO A 6 14.76 0.43 0.09
N THR A 7 15.30 1.62 0.35
CA THR A 7 16.37 1.82 1.35
C THR A 7 15.85 2.30 2.70
N GLY A 8 14.53 2.41 2.85
CA GLY A 8 13.87 2.85 4.07
C GLY A 8 12.41 2.37 4.12
N PRO A 9 11.71 2.61 5.25
CA PRO A 9 10.30 2.30 5.40
C PRO A 9 9.45 2.86 4.24
N VAL A 10 8.52 2.04 3.74
CA VAL A 10 7.53 2.42 2.73
C VAL A 10 6.15 2.05 3.26
N SER A 11 5.21 2.99 3.14
CA SER A 11 3.81 2.76 3.49
C SER A 11 2.88 3.18 2.37
N ILE A 12 1.73 2.51 2.31
CA ILE A 12 0.60 2.89 1.48
C ILE A 12 -0.47 3.46 2.41
N ALA A 13 -1.02 4.61 2.07
CA ALA A 13 -2.04 5.29 2.86
C ALA A 13 -3.30 5.58 2.05
N MET A 14 -4.43 5.66 2.77
CA MET A 14 -5.70 6.20 2.30
C MET A 14 -6.11 7.36 3.20
N GLY A 15 -6.61 8.44 2.60
CA GLY A 15 -7.13 9.62 3.29
C GLY A 15 -8.64 9.76 3.13
N CYS A 16 -9.31 10.23 4.18
CA CYS A 16 -10.77 10.40 4.26
C CYS A 16 -11.19 11.82 4.69
N GLY A 17 -10.35 12.81 4.37
CA GLY A 17 -10.52 14.21 4.73
C GLY A 17 -9.51 14.69 5.77
N ALA A 18 -9.74 15.91 6.30
CA ALA A 18 -8.89 16.49 7.33
C ALA A 18 -8.81 15.59 8.58
N ASP A 19 -7.59 15.36 9.07
CA ASP A 19 -7.29 14.51 10.24
C ASP A 19 -7.85 13.08 10.16
N CYS A 20 -8.18 12.61 8.95
CA CYS A 20 -8.76 11.30 8.69
C CYS A 20 -7.91 10.53 7.68
N GLY A 21 -7.39 9.39 8.10
CA GLY A 21 -6.66 8.51 7.21
C GLY A 21 -6.06 7.32 7.94
N ALA A 22 -5.52 6.40 7.15
CA ALA A 22 -4.81 5.24 7.65
C ALA A 22 -3.63 4.91 6.74
N SER A 23 -2.59 4.35 7.33
CA SER A 23 -1.39 3.92 6.63
C SER A 23 -1.08 2.46 6.96
N VAL A 24 -0.68 1.70 5.96
CA VAL A 24 -0.27 0.30 6.06
C VAL A 24 1.20 0.21 5.64
N PRO A 25 2.09 -0.27 6.52
CA PRO A 25 3.49 -0.48 6.16
C PRO A 25 3.59 -1.62 5.14
N VAL A 26 4.31 -1.41 4.04
CA VAL A 26 4.47 -2.40 2.95
C VAL A 26 5.92 -2.75 2.65
N THR A 27 6.87 -2.20 3.42
CA THR A 27 8.31 -2.47 3.28
C THR A 27 8.64 -3.96 3.17
N PRO A 28 8.10 -4.87 4.02
CA PRO A 28 8.44 -6.30 3.93
C PRO A 28 8.00 -6.92 2.59
N ALA A 29 6.81 -6.57 2.12
CA ALA A 29 6.31 -7.06 0.84
C ALA A 29 7.14 -6.53 -0.35
N LEU A 30 7.61 -5.28 -0.27
CA LEU A 30 8.48 -4.69 -1.29
C LEU A 30 9.92 -5.24 -1.23
N ALA A 31 10.47 -5.46 -0.03
CA ALA A 31 11.81 -6.02 0.15
C ALA A 31 11.90 -7.48 -0.34
N ALA A 32 10.81 -8.25 -0.20
CA ALA A 32 10.70 -9.61 -0.76
C ALA A 32 10.43 -9.63 -2.29
N ALA A 33 10.41 -8.46 -2.95
CA ALA A 33 10.13 -8.37 -4.36
C ALA A 33 11.35 -8.53 -5.25
N PRO A 34 11.27 -9.32 -6.35
CA PRO A 34 12.26 -9.24 -7.41
C PRO A 34 12.28 -7.84 -8.03
N VAL A 35 13.47 -7.24 -8.09
CA VAL A 35 13.70 -5.98 -8.81
C VAL A 35 13.59 -6.25 -10.31
N GLY A 36 12.94 -5.35 -11.05
CA GLY A 36 12.76 -5.47 -12.49
C GLY A 36 11.51 -6.23 -12.93
N GLU A 37 10.76 -6.84 -12.00
CA GLU A 37 9.55 -7.62 -12.32
C GLU A 37 8.23 -6.89 -11.99
N TRP A 38 7.23 -7.07 -12.86
CA TRP A 38 5.87 -6.63 -12.61
C TRP A 38 5.15 -7.59 -11.67
N ARG A 39 4.44 -7.02 -10.69
CA ARG A 39 3.73 -7.77 -9.66
C ARG A 39 2.60 -6.92 -9.10
N THR A 40 1.56 -7.61 -8.65
CA THR A 40 0.40 -7.00 -7.99
C THR A 40 0.53 -7.17 -6.49
N LEU A 41 0.43 -6.06 -5.75
CA LEU A 41 0.31 -6.07 -4.30
C LEU A 41 -1.16 -5.83 -3.95
N ALA A 42 -1.80 -6.83 -3.34
CA ALA A 42 -3.16 -6.69 -2.82
C ALA A 42 -3.09 -6.32 -1.33
N ILE A 43 -3.76 -5.23 -0.95
CA ILE A 43 -3.88 -4.81 0.45
C ILE A 43 -5.36 -4.83 0.81
N PRO A 44 -5.79 -5.70 1.75
CA PRO A 44 -7.18 -5.72 2.19
C PRO A 44 -7.63 -4.36 2.71
N LEU A 45 -8.78 -3.85 2.22
CA LEU A 45 -9.30 -2.54 2.63
C LEU A 45 -9.54 -2.45 4.15
N ARG A 46 -9.84 -3.58 4.80
CA ARG A 46 -10.00 -3.64 6.26
C ARG A 46 -8.73 -3.29 7.03
N CYS A 47 -7.55 -3.34 6.43
CA CYS A 47 -6.31 -2.89 7.06
C CYS A 47 -6.32 -1.39 7.30
N PHE A 48 -6.93 -0.61 6.39
CA PHE A 48 -7.12 0.83 6.53
C PHE A 48 -8.28 1.14 7.49
N ALA A 49 -9.41 0.44 7.33
CA ALA A 49 -10.58 0.65 8.19
C ALA A 49 -10.26 0.42 9.67
N ARG A 50 -9.49 -0.64 9.99
CA ARG A 50 -9.10 -0.96 11.38
C ARG A 50 -8.16 0.08 12.01
N THR A 51 -7.49 0.88 11.19
CA THR A 51 -6.46 1.84 11.64
C THR A 51 -6.92 3.29 11.49
N GLY A 52 -8.20 3.53 11.20
CA GLY A 52 -8.84 4.84 11.31
C GLY A 52 -9.44 5.40 10.02
N ALA A 53 -9.25 4.76 8.86
CA ALA A 53 -9.85 5.26 7.62
C ALA A 53 -11.36 5.02 7.57
N GLU A 54 -12.12 6.09 7.35
CA GLU A 54 -13.56 6.03 7.07
C GLU A 54 -13.79 5.65 5.61
N MET A 55 -13.99 4.35 5.35
CA MET A 55 -14.06 3.81 3.98
C MET A 55 -15.21 4.39 3.14
N GLY A 56 -16.26 4.94 3.77
CA GLY A 56 -17.37 5.61 3.09
C GLY A 56 -17.05 7.04 2.63
N ARG A 57 -15.91 7.61 3.05
CA ARG A 57 -15.52 9.00 2.80
C ARG A 57 -14.09 9.13 2.29
N ILE A 58 -13.60 8.12 1.57
CA ILE A 58 -12.25 8.16 0.99
C ILE A 58 -12.17 9.27 -0.07
N GLU A 59 -11.26 10.22 0.16
CA GLU A 59 -10.96 11.33 -0.75
C GLU A 59 -9.60 11.11 -1.44
N THR A 60 -8.65 10.48 -0.74
CA THR A 60 -7.33 10.12 -1.26
C THR A 60 -7.21 8.59 -1.29
N PRO A 61 -7.49 7.93 -2.43
CA PRO A 61 -7.55 6.46 -2.49
C PRO A 61 -6.16 5.80 -2.49
N LEU A 62 -5.11 6.55 -2.80
CA LEU A 62 -3.73 6.08 -2.73
C LEU A 62 -2.78 7.25 -2.45
N ALA A 63 -2.03 7.12 -1.37
CA ALA A 63 -0.78 7.84 -1.15
C ALA A 63 0.34 6.81 -0.88
N ILE A 64 1.53 7.06 -1.41
CA ILE A 64 2.72 6.26 -1.14
C ILE A 64 3.71 7.15 -0.41
N THR A 65 4.15 6.74 0.77
CA THR A 65 5.15 7.46 1.55
C THR A 65 6.39 6.59 1.72
N SER A 66 7.55 7.22 1.70
CA SER A 66 8.83 6.55 1.90
C SER A 66 9.78 7.41 2.72
N GLU A 67 10.41 6.83 3.73
CA GLU A 67 11.42 7.50 4.56
C GLU A 67 12.85 7.39 3.99
N GLY A 68 12.97 6.89 2.75
CA GLY A 68 14.21 6.87 1.97
C GLY A 68 13.90 6.77 0.48
N PRO A 69 14.93 6.80 -0.39
CA PRO A 69 14.77 6.63 -1.83
C PRO A 69 13.91 5.41 -2.21
N LEU A 70 12.87 5.65 -3.01
CA LEU A 70 11.99 4.65 -3.59
C LEU A 70 11.91 4.87 -5.10
N ARG A 71 12.29 3.84 -5.88
CA ARG A 71 12.17 3.85 -7.34
C ARG A 71 11.27 2.70 -7.80
N LEU A 72 10.10 3.05 -8.32
CA LEU A 72 9.12 2.09 -8.80
C LEU A 72 8.39 2.62 -10.04
N ALA A 73 7.87 1.68 -10.82
CA ALA A 73 6.88 1.93 -11.85
C ALA A 73 5.52 1.35 -11.39
N LEU A 74 4.47 2.15 -11.51
CA LEU A 74 3.10 1.81 -11.18
C LEU A 74 2.26 1.84 -12.46
N SER A 75 1.54 0.76 -12.75
CA SER A 75 0.77 0.60 -13.99
C SER A 75 -0.74 0.53 -13.78
N ASP A 76 -1.18 0.07 -12.61
CA ASP A 76 -2.59 -0.11 -12.27
C ASP A 76 -2.81 0.10 -10.77
N VAL A 77 -3.90 0.77 -10.43
CA VAL A 77 -4.39 0.94 -9.05
C VAL A 77 -5.91 0.84 -9.11
N ARG A 78 -6.47 -0.12 -8.37
CA ARG A 78 -7.91 -0.37 -8.38
C ARG A 78 -8.40 -0.89 -7.06
N ILE A 79 -9.64 -0.55 -6.74
CA ILE A 79 -10.42 -1.24 -5.73
C ILE A 79 -11.12 -2.40 -6.43
N ALA A 80 -10.81 -3.62 -6.01
CA ALA A 80 -11.38 -4.84 -6.58
C ALA A 80 -11.48 -5.94 -5.53
N SER A 81 -12.35 -6.91 -5.77
CA SER A 81 -12.34 -8.16 -5.03
C SER A 81 -11.08 -8.95 -5.35
N ALA A 82 -10.38 -9.41 -4.32
CA ALA A 82 -9.17 -10.22 -4.46
C ALA A 82 -9.26 -11.43 -3.53
N ASN A 83 -8.91 -12.61 -4.05
CA ASN A 83 -8.84 -13.83 -3.26
C ASN A 83 -7.49 -13.90 -2.52
N VAL A 84 -7.37 -13.09 -1.46
CA VAL A 84 -6.19 -13.05 -0.58
C VAL A 84 -6.63 -13.14 0.88
N PRO A 85 -5.77 -13.61 1.80
CA PRO A 85 -6.04 -13.53 3.23
C PRO A 85 -6.35 -12.08 3.63
N GLN A 86 -7.57 -11.83 4.10
CA GLN A 86 -8.04 -10.47 4.39
C GLN A 86 -7.48 -9.91 5.70
N ASP A 87 -6.80 -10.73 6.48
CA ASP A 87 -6.19 -10.40 7.77
C ASP A 87 -4.69 -10.04 7.67
N ARG A 88 -4.06 -10.28 6.52
CA ARG A 88 -2.66 -9.89 6.27
C ARG A 88 -2.57 -8.46 5.77
N CYS A 89 -2.01 -7.59 6.59
CA CYS A 89 -1.87 -6.16 6.30
C CYS A 89 -0.42 -5.83 5.92
N GLY A 90 -0.18 -5.54 4.64
CA GLY A 90 1.13 -5.05 4.18
C GLY A 90 2.26 -6.08 4.17
N THR A 91 1.92 -7.35 4.39
CA THR A 91 2.83 -8.50 4.35
C THR A 91 2.35 -9.51 3.29
N PRO A 92 3.28 -10.29 2.70
CA PRO A 92 2.91 -11.42 1.85
C PRO A 92 2.08 -12.49 2.60
#